data_AF-A0A382F3V5-F1
#
_entry.id   AF-A0A382F3V5-F1
#
_cell.length_a   1.000
_cell.length_b   1.000
_cell.length_c   1.000
_cell.angle_alpha   90.00
_cell.angle_beta   90.00
_cell.angle_gamma   90.00
#
_symmetry.space_group_name_H-M   'P 1'
#
loop_
_entity.id
_entity.type
_entity.pdbx_description
1 polymer ?
#
loop_
_entity_poly.entity_id
_entity_poly.type
_entity_poly.pdbx_seq_one_letter_code
_entity_poly.pdbx_strand_id
1 'polypeptide(L)'
;MKNYLLLKYLATSLREYFLIFFTATILLFTFFAKSFSEENIFTINNVTVKGKIDLNFSREKYINKAFLNSFEILMNKILLSRDFTKINNIKLRQIKSLINSFQILEESYRKDEYKAKIKIF
;
A
#
# COMPACT_ATOMS: atom_id res chain seq x y z
N MET A 1 28.52 54.91 20.47
CA MET A 1 27.54 53.98 21.09
C MET A 1 26.29 53.74 20.23
N LYS A 2 25.70 54.74 19.58
CA LYS A 2 24.44 54.60 18.80
C LYS A 2 24.51 53.54 17.68
N ASN A 3 25.61 53.48 16.92
CA ASN A 3 25.82 52.50 15.85
C ASN A 3 25.95 51.05 16.37
N TYR A 4 26.51 50.85 17.57
CA TYR A 4 26.63 49.52 18.17
C TYR A 4 25.26 48.96 18.58
N LEU A 5 24.39 49.80 19.12
CA LEU A 5 23.02 49.41 19.48
C LEU A 5 22.20 49.07 18.23
N LEU A 6 22.38 49.83 17.15
CA LEU A 6 21.74 49.60 15.85
C LEU A 6 22.20 48.29 15.21
N LEU A 7 23.52 48.02 15.24
CA LEU A 7 24.10 46.78 14.74
C LEU A 7 23.62 45.56 15.54
N LYS A 8 23.53 45.71 16.88
CA LYS A 8 23.03 44.66 17.78
C LYS A 8 21.55 44.35 17.50
N TYR A 9 20.72 45.38 17.28
CA TYR A 9 19.31 45.23 16.93
C TYR A 9 19.12 44.52 15.57
N LEU A 10 19.91 44.89 14.57
CA LEU A 10 19.90 44.22 13.26
C LEU A 10 20.29 42.75 13.38
N ALA A 11 21.32 42.43 14.16
CA ALA A 11 21.77 41.06 14.37
C ALA A 11 20.71 40.20 15.10
N THR A 12 19.99 40.77 16.07
CA THR A 12 18.88 40.07 16.74
C THR A 12 17.70 39.82 15.80
N SER A 13 17.33 40.82 14.99
CA SER A 13 16.24 40.68 14.01
C SER A 13 16.56 39.65 12.91
N LEU A 14 17.80 39.64 12.41
CA LEU A 14 18.27 38.62 11.46
C LEU A 14 18.20 37.22 12.06
N ARG A 15 18.65 37.05 13.31
CA ARG A 15 18.60 35.77 14.01
C ARG A 15 17.16 35.24 14.16
N GLU A 16 16.20 36.10 14.48
CA GLU A 16 14.79 35.74 14.57
C GLU A 16 14.23 35.28 13.23
N TYR A 17 14.54 35.99 12.14
CA TYR A 17 14.13 35.59 10.79
C TYR A 17 14.72 34.24 10.38
N PHE A 18 16.00 34.01 10.67
CA PHE A 18 16.64 32.71 10.43
C PHE A 18 15.95 31.58 11.18
N LEU A 19 15.58 31.81 12.45
CA LEU A 19 14.86 30.81 13.24
C LEU A 19 13.47 30.51 12.66
N ILE A 20 12.72 31.54 12.25
CA ILE A 20 11.39 31.37 11.63
C ILE A 20 11.49 30.63 10.29
N PHE A 21 12.47 30.99 9.45
CA PHE A 21 12.71 30.30 8.18
C PHE A 21 13.07 28.82 8.39
N PHE A 22 13.92 28.54 9.38
CA PHE A 22 14.36 27.18 9.67
C PHE A 22 13.21 26.33 10.26
N THR A 23 12.40 26.89 11.14
CA THR A 23 11.23 26.17 11.69
C THR A 23 10.17 25.94 10.62
N ALA A 24 9.89 26.93 9.76
CA ALA A 24 8.94 26.78 8.66
C ALA A 24 9.39 25.72 7.64
N THR A 25 10.68 25.67 7.32
CA THR A 25 11.23 24.66 6.41
C THR A 25 11.17 23.26 7.02
N ILE A 26 11.53 23.08 8.29
CA ILE A 26 11.38 21.79 9.00
C ILE A 26 9.91 21.33 8.99
N LEU A 27 8.98 22.23 9.33
CA LEU A 27 7.54 21.92 9.31
C LEU A 27 7.07 21.52 7.91
N LEU A 28 7.50 22.23 6.87
CA LEU A 28 7.18 21.89 5.48
C LEU A 28 7.69 20.48 5.12
N PHE A 29 8.92 20.14 5.49
CA PHE A 29 9.47 18.80 5.28
C PHE A 29 8.70 17.70 6.02
N THR A 30 8.19 17.95 7.22
CA THR A 30 7.37 16.96 7.95
C THR A 30 5.99 16.72 7.31
N PHE A 31 5.41 17.70 6.62
CA PHE A 31 4.13 17.53 5.90
C PHE A 31 4.28 16.72 4.60
N PHE A 32 5.42 16.83 3.92
CA PHE A 32 5.72 16.06 2.70
C PHE A 32 6.46 14.75 2.96
N ALA A 33 6.93 14.51 4.18
CA ALA A 33 7.50 13.23 4.56
C ALA A 33 6.42 12.14 4.44
N LYS A 34 6.49 11.39 3.34
CA LYS A 34 5.68 10.19 3.13
C LYS A 34 5.84 9.32 4.38
N SER A 35 4.73 8.95 5.02
CA SER A 35 4.78 8.03 6.16
C SER A 35 5.50 6.77 5.69
N PHE A 36 6.69 6.52 6.23
CA PHE A 36 7.45 5.28 6.01
C PHE A 36 6.82 4.13 6.79
N SER A 37 5.49 4.02 6.78
CA SER A 37 4.82 2.79 7.18
C SER A 37 5.05 1.80 6.05
N GLU A 38 6.22 1.18 6.09
CA GLU A 38 6.64 0.07 5.23
C GLU A 38 5.80 -1.20 5.48
N GLU A 39 4.97 -1.16 6.53
CA GLU A 39 3.92 -2.13 6.76
C GLU A 39 2.85 -1.96 5.68
N ASN A 40 2.98 -2.76 4.63
CA ASN A 40 1.85 -3.11 3.80
C ASN A 40 0.86 -3.95 4.64
N ILE A 41 0.13 -3.31 5.56
CA ILE A 41 -0.84 -3.95 6.47
C ILE A 41 -1.90 -4.73 5.66
N PHE A 42 -2.12 -4.31 4.41
CA PHE A 42 -3.06 -4.91 3.48
C PHE A 42 -2.42 -5.81 2.41
N THR A 43 -1.09 -5.97 2.39
CA THR A 43 -0.44 -6.93 1.50
C THR A 43 -0.71 -8.35 1.96
N ILE A 44 -1.18 -9.17 1.04
CA ILE A 44 -1.34 -10.61 1.24
C ILE A 44 -0.24 -11.33 0.47
N ASN A 45 0.70 -11.92 1.21
CA ASN A 45 1.79 -12.71 0.65
C ASN A 45 1.36 -14.16 0.40
N ASN A 46 2.03 -14.81 -0.56
CA ASN A 46 1.97 -16.25 -0.77
C ASN A 46 0.57 -16.82 -1.04
N VAL A 47 -0.27 -16.07 -1.76
CA VAL A 47 -1.60 -16.52 -2.18
C VAL A 47 -1.40 -17.59 -3.25
N THR A 48 -1.74 -18.83 -2.91
CA THR A 48 -1.56 -19.96 -3.82
C THR A 48 -2.87 -20.31 -4.53
N VAL A 49 -2.79 -20.44 -5.85
CA VAL A 49 -3.89 -20.91 -6.69
C VAL A 49 -3.43 -22.11 -7.49
N LYS A 50 -4.33 -23.08 -7.65
CA LYS A 50 -4.08 -24.31 -8.39
C LYS A 50 -5.30 -24.66 -9.23
N GLY A 51 -5.07 -25.35 -10.34
CA GLY A 51 -6.13 -26.04 -11.07
C GLY A 51 -5.63 -26.76 -12.31
N LYS A 52 -6.53 -27.47 -12.97
CA LYS A 52 -6.20 -28.31 -14.11
C LYS A 52 -5.96 -27.46 -15.36
N ILE A 53 -5.03 -27.92 -16.19
CA ILE A 53 -4.79 -27.40 -17.53
C ILE A 53 -5.65 -28.25 -18.47
N ASP A 54 -6.86 -27.75 -18.75
CA ASP A 54 -7.79 -28.34 -19.69
C ASP A 54 -7.96 -27.43 -20.93
N LEU A 55 -8.82 -27.82 -21.87
CA LEU A 55 -9.10 -27.05 -23.09
C LEU A 55 -9.67 -25.65 -22.81
N ASN A 56 -10.25 -25.42 -21.63
CA ASN A 56 -10.81 -24.15 -21.19
C ASN A 56 -9.88 -23.43 -20.20
N PHE A 57 -8.59 -23.81 -20.19
CA PHE A 57 -7.60 -23.20 -19.33
C PHE A 57 -7.44 -21.72 -19.67
N SER A 58 -7.52 -20.88 -18.64
CA SER A 58 -7.18 -19.47 -18.72
C SER A 58 -6.35 -19.09 -17.51
N ARG A 59 -5.15 -18.57 -17.76
CA ARG A 59 -4.29 -18.00 -16.71
C ARG A 59 -5.01 -16.91 -15.93
N GLU A 60 -5.78 -16.06 -16.61
CA GLU A 60 -6.52 -14.97 -15.99
C GLU A 60 -7.55 -15.48 -14.99
N LYS A 61 -8.20 -16.62 -15.26
CA LYS A 61 -9.14 -17.25 -14.33
C LYS A 61 -8.50 -17.52 -12.97
N TYR A 62 -7.25 -17.98 -12.95
CA TYR A 62 -6.54 -18.29 -11.71
C TYR A 62 -5.97 -17.04 -11.04
N ILE A 63 -5.56 -16.02 -11.80
CA ILE A 63 -5.20 -14.71 -11.22
C ILE A 63 -6.43 -14.07 -10.57
N ASN A 64 -7.58 -14.09 -11.23
CA ASN A 64 -8.86 -13.62 -10.70
C ASN A 64 -9.25 -14.38 -9.42
N LYS A 65 -8.99 -15.69 -9.37
CA LYS A 65 -9.16 -16.49 -8.16
C LYS A 65 -8.23 -16.04 -7.03
N ALA A 66 -6.98 -15.70 -7.34
CA ALA A 66 -6.05 -15.18 -6.34
C ALA A 66 -6.53 -13.83 -5.78
N PHE A 67 -7.10 -12.96 -6.61
CA PHE A 67 -7.70 -11.70 -6.16
C PHE A 67 -8.88 -11.92 -5.20
N LEU A 68 -9.79 -12.84 -5.54
CA LEU A 68 -10.90 -13.21 -4.65
C LEU A 68 -10.41 -13.77 -3.31
N ASN A 69 -9.48 -14.73 -3.35
CA ASN A 69 -8.92 -15.32 -2.14
C ASN A 69 -8.22 -14.28 -1.26
N SER A 70 -7.48 -13.35 -1.88
CA SER A 70 -6.77 -12.30 -1.14
C SER A 70 -7.73 -11.32 -0.49
N PHE A 71 -8.79 -10.95 -1.20
CA PHE A 71 -9.85 -10.12 -0.67
C PHE A 71 -10.54 -10.78 0.53
N GLU A 72 -10.88 -12.06 0.42
CA GLU A 72 -11.48 -12.82 1.52
C GLU A 72 -10.54 -12.92 2.74
N ILE A 73 -9.26 -13.25 2.53
CA ILE A 73 -8.25 -13.27 3.60
C ILE A 73 -8.15 -11.90 4.28
N LEU A 74 -8.14 -10.83 3.50
CA LEU A 74 -8.04 -9.47 4.01
C LEU A 74 -9.28 -9.08 4.82
N MET A 75 -10.47 -9.35 4.29
CA MET A 75 -11.73 -9.07 4.99
C MET A 75 -11.86 -9.89 6.27
N ASN A 76 -11.42 -11.15 6.29
CA ASN A 76 -11.41 -12.00 7.49
C ASN A 76 -10.47 -11.47 8.59
N LYS A 77 -9.46 -10.67 8.23
CA LYS A 77 -8.57 -10.01 9.21
C LYS A 77 -9.17 -8.71 9.78
N ILE A 78 -9.96 -8.00 8.99
CA ILE A 78 -10.44 -6.65 9.32
C ILE A 78 -11.84 -6.68 9.92
N LEU A 79 -12.72 -7.55 9.41
CA LEU A 79 -14.13 -7.59 9.79
C LEU A 79 -14.39 -8.58 10.92
N LEU A 80 -15.41 -8.26 11.72
CA LEU A 80 -16.00 -9.22 12.64
C LEU A 80 -16.82 -10.25 11.88
N SER A 81 -16.92 -11.48 12.38
CA SER A 81 -17.64 -12.55 11.70
C SER A 81 -19.12 -12.22 11.39
N ARG A 82 -19.77 -11.41 12.24
CA ARG A 82 -21.14 -10.94 12.03
C ARG A 82 -21.31 -10.06 10.79
N ASP A 83 -20.22 -9.43 10.33
CA ASP A 83 -20.22 -8.47 9.25
C ASP A 83 -19.84 -9.10 7.89
N PHE A 84 -19.49 -10.40 7.84
CA PHE A 84 -19.16 -11.08 6.58
C PHE A 84 -20.34 -11.13 5.60
N THR A 85 -21.58 -11.11 6.09
CA THR A 85 -22.77 -11.04 5.22
C THR A 85 -22.79 -9.80 4.33
N LYS A 86 -22.12 -8.71 4.73
CA LYS A 86 -22.04 -7.45 3.99
C LYS A 86 -21.15 -7.53 2.75
N ILE A 87 -20.22 -8.49 2.69
CA ILE A 87 -19.24 -8.60 1.59
C ILE A 87 -19.57 -9.70 0.56
N ASN A 88 -20.61 -10.50 0.80
CA ASN A 88 -20.97 -11.65 -0.05
C ASN A 88 -21.30 -11.29 -1.51
N ASN A 89 -21.71 -10.04 -1.79
CA ASN A 89 -22.19 -9.62 -3.11
C ASN A 89 -21.21 -8.69 -3.85
N ILE A 90 -19.95 -8.61 -3.42
CA ILE A 90 -18.96 -7.76 -4.08
C ILE A 90 -18.50 -8.43 -5.39
N LYS A 91 -18.62 -7.70 -6.50
CA LYS A 91 -18.24 -8.22 -7.82
C LYS A 91 -16.71 -8.23 -7.97
N LEU A 92 -16.18 -9.20 -8.72
CA LEU A 92 -14.76 -9.28 -9.05
C LEU A 92 -14.20 -7.97 -9.64
N ARG A 93 -14.98 -7.25 -10.45
CA ARG A 93 -14.56 -5.95 -11.01
C ARG A 93 -14.25 -4.93 -9.92
N GLN A 94 -15.04 -4.90 -8.85
CA GLN A 94 -14.83 -4.01 -7.71
C GLN A 94 -13.57 -4.42 -6.93
N ILE A 95 -13.38 -5.72 -6.72
CA ILE A 95 -12.17 -6.24 -6.06
C ILE A 95 -10.92 -5.89 -6.87
N LYS A 96 -10.95 -6.06 -8.20
CA LYS A 96 -9.85 -5.66 -9.09
C LYS A 96 -9.53 -4.17 -8.98
N SER A 97 -10.52 -3.29 -8.83
CA SER A 97 -10.28 -1.85 -8.66
C SER A 97 -9.71 -1.47 -7.29
N LEU A 98 -9.79 -2.36 -6.29
CA LEU A 98 -9.21 -2.14 -4.96
C LEU A 98 -7.75 -2.62 -4.86
N ILE A 99 -7.31 -3.46 -5.80
CA ILE A 99 -5.94 -3.97 -5.83
C ILE A 99 -5.05 -2.92 -6.48
N ASN A 100 -3.99 -2.51 -5.77
CA ASN A 100 -3.03 -1.55 -6.30
C ASN A 100 -2.10 -2.22 -7.31
N SER A 101 -1.52 -3.35 -6.94
CA SER A 101 -0.69 -4.15 -7.84
C SER A 101 -0.57 -5.60 -7.36
N PHE A 102 0.03 -6.46 -8.18
CA PHE A 102 0.34 -7.82 -7.76
C PHE A 102 1.67 -8.27 -8.36
N GLN A 103 2.29 -9.23 -7.70
CA GLN A 103 3.53 -9.86 -8.13
C GLN A 103 3.36 -11.37 -8.14
N ILE A 104 3.73 -12.01 -9.24
CA ILE A 104 3.77 -13.47 -9.34
C ILE A 104 5.14 -13.92 -8.83
N LEU A 105 5.15 -14.66 -7.73
CA LEU A 105 6.36 -15.15 -7.07
C LEU A 105 6.82 -16.46 -7.72
N GLU A 106 5.89 -17.36 -7.98
CA GLU A 106 6.15 -18.65 -8.61
C GLU A 106 4.98 -19.00 -9.53
N GLU A 107 5.27 -19.61 -10.68
CA GLU A 107 4.27 -20.09 -11.64
C GLU A 107 4.76 -21.40 -12.28
N SER A 108 3.90 -22.39 -12.39
CA SER A 108 4.24 -23.70 -12.96
C SER A 108 3.06 -24.34 -13.68
N TYR A 109 3.36 -25.10 -14.73
CA TYR A 109 2.39 -25.77 -15.61
C TYR A 109 2.68 -27.28 -15.71
N ARG A 110 3.09 -27.91 -14.60
CA ARG A 110 3.60 -29.29 -14.61
C ARG A 110 2.47 -30.29 -14.33
N LYS A 111 2.53 -31.47 -14.98
CA LYS A 111 1.62 -32.60 -14.74
C LYS A 111 0.14 -32.22 -14.94
N ASP A 112 -0.18 -31.53 -16.03
CA ASP A 112 -1.52 -31.03 -16.36
C ASP A 112 -2.16 -30.17 -15.26
N GLU A 113 -1.32 -29.57 -14.41
CA GLU A 113 -1.72 -28.72 -13.30
C GLU A 113 -1.01 -27.37 -13.39
N TYR A 114 -1.82 -26.33 -13.37
CA TYR A 114 -1.38 -24.97 -13.19
C TYR A 114 -1.28 -24.67 -11.69
N LYS A 115 -0.16 -24.08 -11.27
CA LYS A 115 0.01 -23.53 -9.93
C LYS A 115 0.66 -22.17 -10.02
N ALA A 116 0.15 -21.21 -9.26
CA ALA A 116 0.80 -19.93 -9.07
C ALA A 116 0.79 -19.52 -7.60
N LYS A 117 1.88 -18.87 -7.18
CA LYS A 117 2.01 -18.19 -5.90
C LYS A 117 2.11 -16.69 -6.18
N ILE A 118 1.19 -15.92 -5.62
CA ILE A 118 1.02 -14.51 -5.93
C ILE A 118 1.09 -13.69 -4.64
N LYS A 119 1.72 -12.53 -4.70
CA LYS A 119 1.70 -11.47 -3.69
C LYS A 119 0.78 -10.35 -4.19
N ILE A 120 -0.19 -9.96 -3.38
CA ILE A 120 -1.13 -8.87 -3.70
C ILE A 120 -0.82 -7.66 -2.83
N PHE A 121 -0.76 -6.48 -3.45
CA PHE A 121 -0.54 -5.18 -2.81
C PHE A 121 -1.81 -4.33 -2.81
#